data_AF-A0A348P100-F1
#
_entry.id   AF-A0A348P100-F1
#
_cell.length_a   1.000
_cell.length_b   1.000
_cell.length_c   1.000
_cell.angle_alpha   90.00
_cell.angle_beta   90.00
_cell.angle_gamma   90.00
#
_symmetry.space_group_name_H-M   'P 1'
#
loop_
_entity.id
_entity.type
_entity.pdbx_description
1 polymer ?
#
loop_
_entity_poly.entity_id
_entity_poly.type
_entity_poly.pdbx_seq_one_letter_code
_entity_poly.pdbx_strand_id
1 'polypeptide(L)'
;MKDKDHNKYDISYRQMITRMPKLYKFMSKYKWLILGLAFFDVISNLLITLPPLIIQYCVDEVIPLKDFSSMNIFFFVITMMYLVYSGLFLGHIYIRWYLQYNIRKDIREKLFNALLLKSPVFYAKRVSGEITSRMNNDVGSVSYLASDAFFDFFNAFLKVAFSLTMLVYLSWKITLAIVILILLQYFFVTIIMNFFKKYRKRTSEKWGRLLGYLQEVLSNIKIVMAFGNENYEASRHLRKSREYIKDSI
;
A
#
# COMPACT_ATOMS: atom_id res chain seq x y z
N MET A 1 -27.60 -22.86 -15.46
CA MET A 1 -27.73 -22.85 -13.98
C MET A 1 -26.34 -22.66 -13.32
N LYS A 2 -25.59 -21.62 -13.71
CA LYS A 2 -24.23 -21.34 -13.20
C LYS A 2 -23.92 -19.86 -13.45
N ASP A 3 -24.40 -18.97 -12.58
CA ASP A 3 -23.89 -17.59 -12.52
C ASP A 3 -24.30 -16.86 -11.23
N LYS A 4 -24.02 -17.44 -10.05
CA LYS A 4 -24.30 -16.78 -8.76
C LYS A 4 -23.17 -16.82 -7.72
N ASP A 5 -22.00 -17.36 -8.04
CA ASP A 5 -20.91 -17.54 -7.06
C ASP A 5 -19.69 -16.61 -7.24
N HIS A 6 -19.70 -15.70 -8.21
CA HIS A 6 -18.60 -14.74 -8.38
C HIS A 6 -18.68 -13.50 -7.46
N ASN A 7 -19.73 -13.38 -6.64
CA ASN A 7 -19.93 -12.22 -5.75
C ASN A 7 -19.78 -12.58 -4.25
N LYS A 8 -18.76 -13.36 -3.89
CA LYS A 8 -18.52 -13.79 -2.49
C LYS A 8 -17.37 -13.07 -1.80
N TYR A 9 -16.70 -12.16 -2.49
CA TYR A 9 -15.51 -11.44 -2.01
C TYR A 9 -15.61 -9.91 -2.11
N ASP A 10 -16.79 -9.38 -2.45
CA ASP A 10 -17.02 -7.92 -2.44
C ASP A 10 -17.42 -7.49 -1.03
N ILE A 11 -16.41 -7.41 -0.14
CA ILE A 11 -16.60 -6.81 1.18
C ILE A 11 -16.86 -5.33 0.94
N SER A 12 -18.14 -4.96 0.84
CA SER A 12 -18.56 -3.57 0.70
C SER A 12 -17.84 -2.71 1.75
N TYR A 13 -17.25 -1.58 1.36
CA TYR A 13 -16.51 -0.66 2.25
C TYR A 13 -17.23 -0.39 3.59
N ARG A 14 -18.57 -0.41 3.60
CA ARG A 14 -19.39 -0.33 4.82
C ARG A 14 -19.13 -1.44 5.85
N GLN A 15 -18.86 -2.67 5.40
CA GLN A 15 -18.56 -3.81 6.27
C GLN A 15 -17.16 -3.71 6.90
N MET A 16 -16.20 -3.06 6.24
CA MET A 16 -14.90 -2.76 6.84
C MET A 16 -15.05 -1.72 7.96
N ILE A 17 -15.76 -0.62 7.69
CA ILE A 17 -15.98 0.47 8.66
C ILE A 17 -16.70 -0.05 9.91
N THR A 18 -17.75 -0.86 9.74
CA THR A 18 -18.51 -1.43 10.88
C THR A 18 -17.70 -2.41 11.73
N ARG A 19 -16.59 -2.96 11.22
CA ARG A 19 -15.70 -3.86 11.96
C ARG A 19 -14.51 -3.16 12.60
N MET A 20 -14.24 -1.89 12.29
CA MET A 20 -13.15 -1.10 12.89
C MET A 20 -13.22 -0.98 14.42
N PRO A 21 -14.39 -0.83 15.08
CA PRO A 21 -14.45 -0.77 16.54
C PRO A 21 -13.93 -2.04 17.23
N LYS A 22 -14.12 -3.21 16.59
CA LYS A 22 -13.59 -4.49 17.09
C LYS A 22 -12.07 -4.55 16.95
N LEU A 23 -11.53 -4.03 15.85
CA LEU A 23 -10.08 -3.90 15.64
C LEU A 23 -9.47 -2.93 16.66
N TYR A 24 -10.12 -1.79 16.90
CA TYR A 24 -9.69 -0.80 17.90
C TYR A 24 -9.65 -1.38 19.31
N LYS A 25 -10.69 -2.09 19.76
CA LYS A 25 -10.70 -2.79 21.06
C LYS A 25 -9.60 -3.85 21.17
N PHE A 26 -9.16 -4.41 20.05
CA PHE A 26 -8.04 -5.35 20.02
C PHE A 26 -6.70 -4.61 20.16
N MET A 27 -6.56 -3.48 19.47
CA MET A 27 -5.38 -2.61 19.50
C MET A 27 -5.20 -1.88 20.83
N SER A 28 -6.28 -1.64 21.59
CA SER A 28 -6.21 -0.93 22.88
C SER A 28 -5.34 -1.63 23.93
N LYS A 29 -5.09 -2.94 23.78
CA LYS A 29 -4.10 -3.70 24.56
C LYS A 29 -2.68 -3.13 24.40
N TYR A 30 -2.37 -2.58 23.23
CA TYR A 30 -1.05 -2.05 22.87
C TYR A 30 -0.98 -0.52 22.93
N LYS A 31 -1.91 0.15 23.63
CA LYS A 31 -2.05 1.61 23.64
C LYS A 31 -0.74 2.38 23.90
N TRP A 32 0.16 1.85 24.73
CA TRP A 32 1.46 2.49 25.01
C TRP A 32 2.43 2.42 23.84
N LEU A 33 2.44 1.32 23.10
CA LEU A 33 3.23 1.22 21.86
C LEU A 33 2.67 2.16 20.79
N ILE A 34 1.34 2.26 20.69
CA ILE A 34 0.67 3.16 19.76
C ILE A 34 1.00 4.63 20.07
N LEU A 35 0.93 5.02 21.35
CA LEU A 35 1.32 6.37 21.79
C LEU A 35 2.81 6.63 21.54
N GLY A 36 3.68 5.66 21.80
CA GLY A 36 5.09 5.74 21.47
C GLY A 36 5.33 5.96 19.97
N LEU A 37 4.66 5.19 19.11
CA LEU A 37 4.74 5.36 17.65
C LEU A 37 4.26 6.75 17.21
N ALA A 38 3.15 7.22 17.75
CA ALA A 38 2.65 8.57 17.45
C ALA A 38 3.65 9.66 17.88
N PHE A 39 4.30 9.49 19.03
CA PHE A 39 5.36 10.40 19.49
C PHE A 39 6.58 10.38 18.56
N PHE A 40 7.07 9.19 18.17
CA PHE A 40 8.14 9.05 17.18
C PHE A 40 7.77 9.69 15.83
N ASP A 41 6.54 9.47 15.36
CA ASP A 41 6.04 10.08 14.14
C ASP A 41 6.08 11.60 14.21
N VAL A 42 5.58 12.21 15.29
CA VAL A 42 5.58 13.68 15.46
C VAL A 42 7.01 14.23 15.48
N ILE A 43 7.91 13.66 16.29
CA ILE A 43 9.29 14.16 16.40
C ILE A 43 10.06 13.97 15.10
N SER A 44 9.93 12.81 14.46
CA SER A 44 10.63 12.51 13.21
C SER A 44 10.18 13.45 12.10
N ASN A 45 8.87 13.72 12.02
CA ASN A 45 8.33 14.65 11.03
C ASN A 45 8.70 16.11 11.30
N LEU A 46 8.87 16.50 12.58
CA LEU A 46 9.41 17.80 12.92
C LEU A 46 10.88 17.91 12.46
N LEU A 47 11.73 16.95 12.84
CA LEU A 47 13.15 16.93 12.49
C LEU A 47 13.41 16.94 10.98
N ILE A 48 12.68 16.13 10.21
CA ILE A 48 12.88 16.04 8.76
C ILE A 48 12.40 17.29 8.00
N THR A 49 11.55 18.10 8.64
CA THR A 49 10.97 19.33 8.04
C THR A 49 11.78 20.59 8.35
N LEU A 50 12.67 20.55 9.37
CA LEU A 50 13.53 21.69 9.75
C LEU A 50 14.67 22.06 8.77
N PRO A 51 15.29 21.15 7.98
CA PRO A 51 16.46 21.48 7.17
C PRO A 51 16.32 22.73 6.28
N PRO A 52 15.17 23.00 5.62
CA PRO A 52 15.02 24.20 4.80
C PRO A 52 15.18 25.52 5.57
N LEU A 53 14.84 25.60 6.87
CA LEU A 53 15.13 26.81 7.69
C LEU A 53 16.63 27.00 7.87
N ILE A 54 17.32 25.90 8.16
CA ILE A 54 18.77 25.90 8.40
C ILE A 54 19.50 26.29 7.12
N ILE A 55 19.04 25.75 5.98
CA ILE A 55 19.58 26.08 4.66
C ILE A 55 19.30 27.54 4.32
N GLN A 56 18.08 28.03 4.55
CA GLN A 56 17.75 29.44 4.32
C GLN A 56 18.69 30.36 5.10
N TYR A 57 18.83 30.14 6.41
CA TYR A 57 19.72 30.94 7.25
C TYR A 57 21.19 30.86 6.77
N CYS A 58 21.65 29.67 6.38
CA CYS A 58 23.00 29.51 5.83
C CYS A 58 23.19 30.33 4.55
N VAL A 59 22.21 30.32 3.64
CA VAL A 59 22.26 31.06 2.37
C VAL A 59 22.18 32.57 2.59
N ASP A 60 21.30 33.03 3.48
CA ASP A 60 21.01 34.45 3.68
C ASP A 60 22.08 35.16 4.54
N GLU A 61 22.64 34.49 5.54
CA GLU A 61 23.55 35.11 6.52
C GLU A 61 25.01 34.64 6.38
N VAL A 62 25.25 33.34 6.17
CA VAL A 62 26.61 32.75 6.27
C VAL A 62 27.39 32.90 4.98
N ILE A 63 26.75 32.63 3.84
CA ILE A 63 27.40 32.73 2.52
C ILE A 63 27.86 34.17 2.21
N PRO A 64 27.07 35.23 2.45
CA PRO A 64 27.49 36.60 2.19
C PRO A 64 28.68 37.04 3.04
N LEU A 65 28.77 36.57 4.29
CA LEU A 65 29.86 36.87 5.22
C LEU A 65 31.16 36.11 4.89
N LYS A 66 31.13 35.11 3.99
CA LYS A 66 32.26 34.24 3.61
C LYS A 66 32.96 33.57 4.80
N ASP A 67 32.24 33.35 5.90
CA ASP A 67 32.77 32.70 7.09
C ASP A 67 32.69 31.17 6.96
N PHE A 68 33.79 30.57 6.50
CA PHE A 68 33.92 29.12 6.33
C PHE A 68 33.87 28.34 7.65
N SER A 69 34.21 28.98 8.79
CA SER A 69 34.14 28.32 10.10
C SER A 69 32.69 28.10 10.51
N SER A 70 31.86 29.13 10.39
CA SER A 70 30.41 29.04 10.60
C SER A 70 29.77 28.02 9.66
N MET A 71 30.20 27.94 8.40
CA MET A 71 29.68 26.98 7.43
C MET A 71 29.91 25.51 7.86
N ASN A 72 31.07 25.18 8.44
CA ASN A 72 31.35 23.84 8.96
C ASN A 72 30.43 23.46 10.14
N ILE A 73 30.08 24.43 10.99
CA ILE A 73 29.12 24.21 12.09
C ILE A 73 27.74 23.86 11.53
N PHE A 74 27.28 24.54 10.47
CA PHE A 74 26.00 24.22 9.82
C PHE A 74 25.97 22.80 9.25
N PHE A 75 27.02 22.39 8.54
CA PHE A 75 27.12 21.01 8.05
C PHE A 75 27.13 20.00 9.18
N PHE A 76 27.83 20.29 10.28
CA PHE A 76 27.85 19.43 11.45
C PHE A 76 26.46 19.31 12.10
N VAL A 77 25.75 20.42 12.29
CA VAL A 77 24.39 20.45 12.86
C VAL A 77 23.41 19.67 11.99
N ILE A 78 23.42 19.88 10.68
CA ILE A 78 22.55 19.15 9.75
C ILE A 78 22.87 17.65 9.80
N THR A 79 24.15 17.29 9.80
CA THR A 79 24.59 15.89 9.87
C THR A 79 24.13 15.23 11.17
N MET A 80 24.31 15.89 12.32
CA MET A 80 23.83 15.39 13.60
C MET A 80 22.31 15.27 13.65
N MET A 81 21.58 16.20 13.05
CA MET A 81 20.13 16.13 12.95
C MET A 81 19.67 14.90 12.14
N TYR A 82 20.33 14.61 11.00
CA TYR A 82 20.05 13.40 10.22
C TYR A 82 20.44 12.11 10.95
N LEU A 83 21.52 12.11 11.72
CA LEU A 83 21.92 10.97 12.56
C LEU A 83 20.87 10.70 13.66
N VAL A 84 20.41 11.74 14.34
CA VAL A 84 19.33 11.63 15.33
C VAL A 84 18.04 11.12 14.68
N TYR A 85 17.65 11.69 13.54
CA TYR A 85 16.49 11.23 12.77
C TYR A 85 16.60 9.75 12.41
N SER A 86 17.78 9.30 11.93
CA SER A 86 18.03 7.89 11.60
C SER A 86 17.89 6.97 12.82
N GLY A 87 18.43 7.39 13.98
CA GLY A 87 18.27 6.65 15.25
C GLY A 87 16.82 6.52 15.69
N LEU A 88 16.05 7.62 15.62
CA LEU A 88 14.61 7.62 15.91
C LEU A 88 13.85 6.72 14.94
N PHE A 89 14.21 6.74 13.66
CA PHE A 89 13.60 5.92 12.63
C PHE A 89 13.83 4.42 12.87
N LEU A 90 15.02 4.02 13.32
CA LEU A 90 15.30 2.64 13.71
C LEU A 90 14.45 2.19 14.90
N GLY A 91 14.35 3.02 15.95
CA GLY A 91 13.49 2.74 17.11
C GLY A 91 12.01 2.62 16.72
N HIS A 92 11.57 3.50 15.83
CA HIS A 92 10.22 3.48 15.27
C HIS A 92 9.94 2.18 14.47
N ILE A 93 10.86 1.74 13.59
CA ILE A 93 10.73 0.45 12.88
C ILE A 93 10.62 -0.71 13.87
N TYR A 94 11.49 -0.74 14.87
CA TYR A 94 11.50 -1.82 15.87
C TYR A 94 10.16 -1.92 16.60
N ILE A 95 9.62 -0.80 17.09
CA ILE A 95 8.33 -0.76 17.79
C ILE A 95 7.20 -1.18 16.84
N ARG A 96 7.22 -0.76 15.57
CA ARG A 96 6.23 -1.17 14.58
C ARG A 96 6.23 -2.68 14.34
N TRP A 97 7.40 -3.27 14.12
CA TRP A 97 7.53 -4.71 13.94
C TRP A 97 7.07 -5.46 15.18
N TYR A 98 7.49 -5.02 16.36
CA TYR A 98 7.06 -5.61 17.62
C TYR A 98 5.53 -5.57 17.76
N LEU A 99 4.89 -4.43 17.47
CA LEU A 99 3.43 -4.29 17.47
C LEU A 99 2.77 -5.25 16.47
N GLN A 100 3.27 -5.29 15.23
CA GLN A 100 2.75 -6.13 14.16
C GLN A 100 2.81 -7.62 14.51
N TYR A 101 3.94 -8.10 15.02
CA TYR A 101 4.12 -9.50 15.38
C TYR A 101 3.22 -9.91 16.55
N ASN A 102 3.09 -9.05 17.56
CA ASN A 102 2.23 -9.32 18.70
C ASN A 102 0.74 -9.33 18.34
N ILE A 103 0.28 -8.36 17.54
CA ILE A 103 -1.10 -8.36 17.02
C ILE A 103 -1.36 -9.64 16.21
N ARG A 104 -0.43 -10.01 15.31
CA ARG A 104 -0.54 -11.22 14.50
C ARG A 104 -0.60 -12.48 15.35
N LYS A 105 0.23 -12.57 16.39
CA LYS A 105 0.24 -13.69 17.34
C LYS A 105 -1.12 -13.83 18.01
N ASP A 106 -1.63 -12.75 18.60
CA ASP A 106 -2.89 -12.76 19.34
C ASP A 106 -4.09 -13.10 18.42
N ILE A 107 -4.09 -12.64 17.16
CA ILE A 107 -5.15 -12.99 16.20
C ILE A 107 -5.07 -14.47 15.85
N ARG A 108 -3.86 -15.00 15.59
CA ARG A 108 -3.65 -16.42 15.27
C ARG A 108 -4.08 -17.31 16.43
N GLU A 109 -3.72 -16.96 17.66
CA GLU A 109 -4.08 -17.72 18.86
C GLU A 109 -5.61 -17.78 19.04
N LYS A 110 -6.30 -16.65 18.93
CA LYS A 110 -7.78 -16.62 19.02
C LYS A 110 -8.43 -17.40 17.88
N LEU A 111 -7.91 -17.29 16.66
CA LEU A 111 -8.44 -18.02 15.51
C LEU A 111 -8.22 -19.53 15.67
N PHE A 112 -7.03 -19.94 16.11
CA PHE A 112 -6.70 -21.34 16.36
C PHE A 112 -7.62 -21.96 17.41
N ASN A 113 -7.79 -21.29 18.56
CA ASN A 113 -8.71 -21.74 19.61
C ASN A 113 -10.16 -21.82 19.11
N ALA A 114 -10.59 -20.85 18.29
CA ALA A 114 -11.92 -20.87 17.70
C ALA A 114 -12.12 -21.98 16.65
N LEU A 115 -11.05 -22.40 15.96
CA LEU A 115 -11.06 -23.53 15.03
C LEU A 115 -11.20 -24.84 15.79
N LEU A 116 -10.46 -25.05 16.88
CA LEU A 116 -10.53 -26.28 17.67
C LEU A 116 -11.96 -26.61 18.16
N LEU A 117 -12.79 -25.59 18.38
CA LEU A 117 -14.19 -25.73 18.81
C LEU A 117 -15.19 -25.94 17.66
N LYS A 118 -14.75 -26.06 16.40
CA LYS A 118 -15.65 -26.26 15.25
C LYS A 118 -16.06 -27.73 15.08
N SER A 119 -17.30 -27.94 14.67
CA SER A 119 -17.87 -29.26 14.39
C SER A 119 -17.09 -30.01 13.29
N PRO A 120 -17.03 -31.35 13.31
CA PRO A 120 -16.42 -32.15 12.23
C PRO A 120 -16.95 -31.83 10.82
N VAL A 121 -18.24 -31.47 10.69
CA VAL A 121 -18.87 -31.07 9.42
C VAL A 121 -18.21 -29.82 8.80
N PHE A 122 -17.66 -28.93 9.62
CA PHE A 122 -16.91 -27.76 9.15
C PHE A 122 -15.63 -28.17 8.39
N TYR A 123 -14.98 -29.22 8.87
CA TYR A 123 -13.72 -29.75 8.33
C TYR A 123 -13.96 -30.69 7.16
N ALA A 124 -15.05 -31.47 7.16
CA ALA A 124 -15.42 -32.32 6.03
C ALA A 124 -15.68 -31.54 4.73
N LYS A 125 -16.03 -30.25 4.83
CA LYS A 125 -16.34 -29.37 3.69
C LYS A 125 -15.17 -28.49 3.23
N ARG A 126 -13.98 -28.58 3.84
CA ARG A 126 -12.84 -27.69 3.54
C ARG A 126 -11.52 -28.45 3.46
N VAL A 127 -10.70 -28.07 2.50
CA VAL A 127 -9.32 -28.57 2.41
C VAL A 127 -8.50 -27.92 3.51
N SER A 128 -7.67 -28.70 4.23
CA SER A 128 -6.79 -28.20 5.29
C SER A 128 -5.90 -27.03 4.82
N GLY A 129 -5.44 -27.06 3.57
CA GLY A 129 -4.70 -25.98 2.93
C GLY A 129 -5.46 -24.65 2.84
N GLU A 130 -6.79 -24.67 2.69
CA GLU A 130 -7.62 -23.44 2.69
C GLU A 130 -7.58 -22.78 4.08
N ILE A 131 -7.68 -23.58 5.15
CA ILE A 131 -7.67 -23.10 6.53
C ILE A 131 -6.31 -22.49 6.86
N THR A 132 -5.23 -23.20 6.53
CA THR A 132 -3.85 -22.71 6.74
C THR A 132 -3.56 -21.45 5.92
N SER A 133 -4.04 -21.39 4.68
CA SER A 133 -3.89 -20.20 3.82
C SER A 133 -4.60 -18.99 4.43
N ARG A 134 -5.86 -19.12 4.85
CA ARG A 134 -6.59 -18.04 5.53
C ARG A 134 -5.93 -17.63 6.85
N MET A 135 -5.44 -18.60 7.63
CA MET A 135 -4.73 -18.33 8.89
C MET A 135 -3.42 -17.56 8.69
N ASN A 136 -2.79 -17.65 7.51
CA ASN A 136 -1.59 -16.89 7.19
C ASN A 136 -1.88 -15.58 6.46
N ASN A 137 -2.64 -15.64 5.37
CA ASN A 137 -2.87 -14.52 4.46
C ASN A 137 -3.91 -13.53 5.02
N ASP A 138 -5.07 -14.02 5.47
CA ASP A 138 -6.13 -13.13 5.98
C ASP A 138 -5.69 -12.51 7.30
N VAL A 139 -5.15 -13.32 8.22
CA VAL A 139 -4.62 -12.82 9.50
C VAL A 139 -3.45 -11.86 9.26
N GLY A 140 -2.59 -12.17 8.28
CA GLY A 140 -1.49 -11.28 7.92
C GLY A 140 -1.96 -9.93 7.39
N SER A 141 -2.98 -9.94 6.55
CA SER A 141 -3.61 -8.72 6.00
C SER A 141 -4.27 -7.90 7.11
N VAL A 142 -5.02 -8.54 8.01
CA VAL A 142 -5.65 -7.86 9.16
C VAL A 142 -4.61 -7.27 10.10
N SER A 143 -3.50 -8.00 10.34
CA SER A 143 -2.41 -7.51 11.18
C SER A 143 -1.75 -6.29 10.54
N TYR A 144 -1.42 -6.34 9.24
CA TYR A 144 -0.86 -5.22 8.49
C TYR A 144 -1.78 -3.98 8.51
N LEU A 145 -3.08 -4.17 8.35
CA LEU A 145 -4.03 -3.05 8.45
C LEU A 145 -4.03 -2.41 9.86
N ALA A 146 -3.84 -3.22 10.90
CA ALA A 146 -3.84 -2.76 12.28
C ALA A 146 -2.50 -2.12 12.72
N SER A 147 -1.36 -2.59 12.23
CA SER A 147 -0.03 -2.14 12.67
C SER A 147 0.70 -1.21 11.72
N ASP A 148 0.34 -1.19 10.44
CA ASP A 148 1.08 -0.47 9.41
C ASP A 148 0.18 0.53 8.68
N ALA A 149 -0.85 0.06 7.96
CA ALA A 149 -1.62 0.91 7.05
C ALA A 149 -2.24 2.14 7.74
N PHE A 150 -2.77 1.97 8.95
CA PHE A 150 -3.33 3.08 9.73
C PHE A 150 -2.26 4.11 10.16
N PHE A 151 -1.09 3.63 10.60
CA PHE A 151 0.01 4.48 11.02
C PHE A 151 0.68 5.16 9.83
N ASP A 152 0.77 4.51 8.68
CA ASP A 152 1.28 5.11 7.45
C ASP A 152 0.37 6.25 6.98
N PHE A 153 -0.95 6.05 7.04
CA PHE A 153 -1.92 7.10 6.73
C PHE A 153 -1.77 8.30 7.69
N PHE A 154 -1.67 8.03 9.00
CA PHE A 154 -1.48 9.08 10.00
C PHE A 154 -0.15 9.82 9.82
N ASN A 155 0.95 9.10 9.62
CA ASN A 155 2.27 9.66 9.36
C ASN A 155 2.28 10.49 8.06
N ALA A 156 1.62 10.03 7.00
CA ALA A 156 1.49 10.79 5.75
C ALA A 156 0.73 12.12 5.97
N PHE A 157 -0.35 12.09 6.75
CA PHE A 157 -1.07 13.31 7.13
C PHE A 157 -0.17 14.27 7.91
N LEU A 158 0.57 13.79 8.91
CA LEU A 158 1.52 14.61 9.66
C LEU A 158 2.58 15.21 8.75
N LYS A 159 3.21 14.42 7.87
CA LYS A 159 4.21 14.90 6.90
C LYS A 159 3.67 16.07 6.09
N VAL A 160 2.48 15.91 5.51
CA VAL A 160 1.83 16.97 4.72
C VAL A 160 1.56 18.19 5.58
N ALA A 161 1.04 18.02 6.80
CA ALA A 161 0.75 19.13 7.70
C ALA A 161 2.01 19.91 8.10
N PHE A 162 3.08 19.23 8.53
CA PHE A 162 4.36 19.85 8.90
C PHE A 162 5.00 20.53 7.69
N SER A 163 5.08 19.85 6.55
CA SER A 163 5.67 20.42 5.33
C SER A 163 4.88 21.62 4.81
N LEU A 164 3.55 21.57 4.80
CA LEU A 164 2.72 22.70 4.36
C LEU A 164 2.87 23.89 5.30
N THR A 165 2.86 23.66 6.62
CA THR A 165 3.08 24.72 7.62
C THR A 165 4.43 25.39 7.40
N MET A 166 5.46 24.59 7.18
CA MET A 166 6.83 25.05 6.93
C MET A 166 6.95 25.86 5.62
N LEU A 167 6.30 25.41 4.54
CA LEU A 167 6.26 26.14 3.26
C LEU A 167 5.54 27.49 3.40
N VAL A 168 4.39 27.51 4.07
CA VAL A 168 3.64 28.76 4.32
C VAL A 168 4.46 29.73 5.17
N TYR A 169 5.18 29.22 6.18
CA TYR A 169 6.08 29.99 7.03
C TYR A 169 7.22 30.64 6.22
N LEU A 170 7.83 29.89 5.29
CA LEU A 170 8.87 30.42 4.41
C LEU A 170 8.34 31.47 3.42
N SER A 171 7.27 31.14 2.68
CA SER A 171 6.64 32.06 1.74
C SER A 171 5.26 31.58 1.33
N TRP A 172 4.22 32.27 1.82
CA TRP A 172 2.84 31.97 1.45
C TRP A 172 2.56 32.18 -0.05
N LYS A 173 3.25 33.12 -0.72
CA LYS A 173 3.07 33.41 -2.15
C LYS A 173 3.57 32.27 -3.03
N ILE A 174 4.79 31.77 -2.76
CA ILE A 174 5.37 30.65 -3.52
C ILE A 174 4.57 29.37 -3.22
N THR A 175 4.19 29.16 -1.97
CA THR A 175 3.37 28.00 -1.57
C THR A 175 2.05 27.95 -2.32
N LEU A 176 1.34 29.08 -2.42
CA LEU A 176 0.08 29.15 -3.17
C LEU A 176 0.29 28.78 -4.66
N ALA A 177 1.34 29.30 -5.28
CA ALA A 177 1.67 28.99 -6.67
C ALA A 177 1.93 27.49 -6.88
N ILE A 178 2.68 26.85 -5.98
CA ILE A 178 2.94 25.41 -6.00
C ILE A 178 1.65 24.61 -5.80
N VAL A 179 0.79 25.00 -4.86
CA VAL A 179 -0.49 24.33 -4.61
C VAL A 179 -1.38 24.38 -5.86
N ILE A 180 -1.47 25.53 -6.52
CA ILE A 180 -2.22 25.69 -7.77
C ILE A 180 -1.64 24.77 -8.87
N LEU A 181 -0.31 24.70 -8.99
CA LEU A 181 0.35 23.83 -9.96
C LEU A 181 0.05 22.35 -9.71
N ILE A 182 0.08 21.92 -8.44
CA ILE A 182 -0.26 20.53 -8.06
C ILE A 182 -1.72 20.22 -8.39
N LEU A 183 -2.65 21.14 -8.12
CA LEU A 183 -4.07 20.96 -8.45
C LEU A 183 -4.29 20.86 -9.97
N LEU A 184 -3.60 21.71 -10.75
CA LEU A 184 -3.64 21.67 -12.21
C LEU A 184 -3.08 20.33 -12.73
N GLN A 185 -1.93 19.89 -12.21
CA GLN A 185 -1.35 18.60 -12.54
C GLN A 185 -2.30 17.45 -12.21
N TYR A 186 -2.91 17.46 -11.03
CA TYR A 186 -3.90 16.45 -10.62
C TYR A 186 -5.09 16.41 -11.59
N PHE A 187 -5.60 17.57 -12.00
CA PHE A 187 -6.69 17.68 -12.96
C PHE A 187 -6.33 17.06 -14.31
N PHE A 188 -5.18 17.42 -14.89
CA PHE A 188 -4.71 16.86 -16.17
C PHE A 188 -4.48 15.34 -16.08
N VAL A 189 -3.81 14.88 -15.02
CA VAL A 189 -3.57 13.45 -14.79
C VAL A 189 -4.89 12.70 -14.69
N THR A 190 -5.88 13.26 -14.00
CA THR A 190 -7.21 12.63 -13.85
C THR A 190 -7.94 12.50 -15.19
N ILE A 191 -7.89 13.53 -16.03
CA ILE A 191 -8.46 13.48 -17.40
C ILE A 191 -7.80 12.37 -18.20
N ILE A 192 -6.46 12.33 -18.21
CA ILE A 192 -5.68 11.34 -18.94
C ILE A 192 -5.99 9.93 -18.43
N MET A 193 -6.02 9.72 -17.11
CA MET A 193 -6.35 8.43 -16.50
C MET A 193 -7.76 7.97 -16.85
N ASN A 194 -8.75 8.87 -16.84
CA ASN A 194 -10.12 8.56 -17.22
C ASN A 194 -10.24 8.17 -18.70
N PHE A 195 -9.48 8.85 -19.58
CA PHE A 195 -9.38 8.46 -20.99
C PHE A 195 -8.82 7.04 -21.13
N PHE A 196 -7.68 6.75 -20.49
CA PHE A 196 -7.06 5.42 -20.54
C PHE A 196 -7.91 4.31 -19.89
N LYS A 197 -8.76 4.64 -18.91
CA LYS A 197 -9.61 3.65 -18.21
C LYS A 197 -10.51 2.87 -19.18
N LYS A 198 -11.05 3.53 -20.21
CA LYS A 198 -11.91 2.89 -21.23
C LYS A 198 -11.12 1.89 -22.09
N TYR A 199 -9.92 2.25 -22.52
CA TYR A 199 -9.03 1.36 -23.27
C TYR A 199 -8.59 0.17 -22.42
N ARG A 200 -8.15 0.43 -21.17
CA ARG A 200 -7.71 -0.60 -20.24
C ARG A 200 -8.79 -1.65 -19.96
N LYS A 201 -10.07 -1.23 -19.85
CA LYS A 201 -11.20 -2.16 -19.70
C LYS A 201 -11.36 -3.06 -20.93
N ARG A 202 -11.35 -2.48 -22.15
CA ARG A 202 -11.48 -3.23 -23.41
C ARG A 202 -10.33 -4.23 -23.62
N THR A 203 -9.10 -3.80 -23.37
CA THR A 203 -7.91 -4.66 -23.47
C THR A 203 -7.96 -5.79 -22.44
N SER A 204 -8.40 -5.51 -21.21
CA SER A 204 -8.57 -6.52 -20.16
C SER A 204 -9.64 -7.56 -20.52
N GLU A 205 -10.79 -7.15 -21.08
CA GLU A 205 -11.83 -8.08 -21.56
C GLU A 205 -11.31 -9.00 -22.69
N LYS A 206 -10.53 -8.45 -23.64
CA LYS A 206 -9.91 -9.23 -24.72
C LYS A 206 -8.87 -10.22 -24.19
N TRP A 207 -8.03 -9.79 -23.26
CA TRP A 207 -7.08 -10.65 -22.58
C TRP A 207 -7.78 -11.80 -21.84
N GLY A 208 -8.87 -11.50 -21.13
CA GLY A 208 -9.71 -12.50 -20.48
C GLY A 208 -10.27 -13.54 -21.45
N ARG A 209 -10.73 -13.11 -22.64
CA ARG A 209 -11.18 -14.05 -23.70
C ARG A 209 -10.05 -14.92 -24.24
N LEU A 210 -8.84 -14.37 -24.44
CA LEU A 210 -7.68 -15.15 -24.88
C LEU A 210 -7.28 -16.20 -23.84
N LEU A 211 -7.24 -15.81 -22.57
CA LEU A 211 -6.97 -16.73 -21.46
C LEU A 211 -8.04 -17.80 -21.32
N GLY A 212 -9.32 -17.45 -21.43
CA GLY A 212 -10.43 -18.41 -21.40
C GLY A 212 -10.32 -19.46 -22.52
N TYR A 213 -9.96 -19.02 -23.73
CA TYR A 213 -9.68 -19.94 -24.84
C TYR A 213 -8.47 -20.84 -24.57
N LEU A 214 -7.35 -20.30 -24.08
CA LEU A 214 -6.19 -21.11 -23.72
C LEU A 214 -6.54 -22.16 -22.66
N GLN A 215 -7.32 -21.78 -21.66
CA GLN A 215 -7.77 -22.69 -20.62
C GLN A 215 -8.66 -23.80 -21.19
N GLU A 216 -9.57 -23.48 -22.12
CA GLU A 216 -10.41 -24.46 -22.81
C GLU A 216 -9.58 -25.46 -23.61
N VAL A 217 -8.61 -24.99 -24.39
CA VAL A 217 -7.71 -25.85 -25.19
C VAL A 217 -6.87 -26.74 -24.29
N LEU A 218 -6.24 -26.18 -23.25
CA LEU A 218 -5.39 -26.95 -22.33
C LEU A 218 -6.21 -27.97 -21.51
N SER A 219 -7.41 -27.60 -21.07
CA SER A 219 -8.29 -28.52 -20.34
C SER A 219 -8.76 -29.69 -21.22
N ASN A 220 -8.84 -29.47 -22.54
CA ASN A 220 -9.24 -30.47 -23.53
C ASN A 220 -8.07 -30.96 -24.39
N ILE A 221 -6.83 -30.85 -23.92
CA ILE A 221 -5.62 -31.14 -24.72
C ILE A 221 -5.62 -32.57 -25.28
N LYS A 222 -6.20 -33.53 -24.55
CA LYS A 222 -6.35 -34.93 -24.99
C LYS A 222 -7.23 -35.05 -26.24
N ILE A 223 -8.28 -34.22 -26.35
CA ILE A 223 -9.14 -34.19 -27.54
C ILE A 223 -8.37 -33.61 -28.72
N VAL A 224 -7.62 -32.52 -28.50
CA VAL A 224 -6.79 -31.90 -29.55
C VAL A 224 -5.79 -32.90 -30.13
N MET A 225 -5.09 -33.65 -29.26
CA MET A 225 -4.14 -34.69 -29.67
C MET A 225 -4.82 -35.90 -30.35
N ALA A 226 -5.99 -36.32 -29.85
CA ALA A 226 -6.73 -37.44 -30.46
C ALA A 226 -7.17 -37.16 -31.90
N PHE A 227 -7.41 -35.89 -32.24
CA PHE A 227 -7.77 -35.46 -33.59
C PHE A 227 -6.58 -34.90 -34.41
N GLY A 228 -5.35 -34.90 -33.88
CA GLY A 228 -4.16 -34.37 -34.58
C GLY A 228 -4.25 -32.89 -34.96
N ASN A 229 -4.96 -32.09 -34.15
CA ASN A 229 -5.30 -30.68 -34.45
C ASN A 229 -4.33 -29.65 -33.81
N GLU A 230 -3.13 -30.05 -33.41
CA GLU A 230 -2.18 -29.19 -32.71
C GLU A 230 -1.79 -27.96 -33.55
N ASN A 231 -1.48 -28.17 -34.83
CA ASN A 231 -1.12 -27.10 -35.77
C ASN A 231 -2.28 -26.13 -36.03
N TYR A 232 -3.51 -26.65 -36.01
CA TYR A 232 -4.72 -25.85 -36.17
C TYR A 232 -4.92 -24.93 -34.96
N GLU A 233 -4.83 -25.47 -33.74
CA GLU A 233 -4.97 -24.67 -32.52
C GLU A 233 -3.81 -23.70 -32.33
N ALA A 234 -2.58 -24.05 -32.72
CA ALA A 234 -1.44 -23.13 -32.75
C ALA A 234 -1.70 -21.93 -33.69
N SER A 235 -2.20 -22.19 -34.90
CA SER A 235 -2.55 -21.14 -35.87
C SER A 235 -3.71 -20.26 -35.39
N ARG A 236 -4.70 -20.86 -34.73
CA ARG A 236 -5.85 -20.17 -34.16
C ARG A 236 -5.45 -19.28 -32.98
N HIS A 237 -4.53 -19.75 -32.13
CA HIS A 237 -3.93 -18.95 -31.06
C HIS A 237 -3.18 -17.73 -31.63
N LEU A 238 -2.35 -17.91 -32.65
CA LEU A 238 -1.64 -16.82 -33.32
C LEU A 238 -2.59 -15.77 -33.90
N ARG A 239 -3.75 -16.18 -34.43
CA ARG A 239 -4.77 -15.23 -34.92
C ARG A 239 -5.39 -14.42 -33.76
N LYS A 240 -5.82 -15.09 -32.69
CA LYS A 240 -6.41 -14.42 -31.51
C LYS A 240 -5.41 -13.51 -30.79
N SER A 241 -4.13 -13.91 -30.74
CA SER A 241 -3.05 -13.10 -30.18
C SER A 241 -2.80 -11.84 -31.02
N ARG A 242 -2.81 -11.94 -32.35
CA ARG A 242 -2.70 -10.77 -33.24
C ARG A 242 -3.89 -9.81 -33.12
N GLU A 243 -5.11 -10.33 -32.99
CA GLU A 243 -6.29 -9.50 -32.71
C GLU A 243 -6.12 -8.74 -31.38
N TYR A 244 -5.66 -9.40 -30.33
CA TYR A 244 -5.35 -8.75 -29.05
C TYR A 244 -4.32 -7.63 -29.20
N ILE A 245 -3.20 -7.88 -29.90
CA ILE A 245 -2.13 -6.88 -30.08
C ILE A 245 -2.65 -5.66 -30.84
N LYS A 246 -3.36 -5.87 -31.95
CA LYS A 246 -3.91 -4.78 -32.79
C LYS A 246 -4.85 -3.85 -32.01
N ASP A 247 -5.55 -4.40 -31.02
CA ASP A 247 -6.51 -3.68 -30.20
C ASP A 247 -5.91 -3.08 -28.92
N SER A 248 -4.65 -3.38 -28.63
CA SER A 248 -3.92 -2.94 -27.44
C SER A 248 -3.00 -1.74 -27.67
N ILE A 249 -2.78 -1.37 -28.94
CA ILE A 249 -2.06 -0.19 -29.41
C ILE A 249 -3.08 0.89 -29.77
#